data_AF-A0A8X6VMF3-F1
#
_entry.id   AF-A0A8X6VMF3-F1
#
_cell.length_a   1.000
_cell.length_b   1.000
_cell.length_c   1.000
_cell.angle_alpha   90.00
_cell.angle_beta   90.00
_cell.angle_gamma   90.00
#
_symmetry.space_group_name_H-M   'P 1'
#
loop_
_entity.id
_entity.type
_entity.pdbx_description
1 polymer ?
#
loop_
_entity_poly.entity_id
_entity_poly.type
_entity_poly.pdbx_seq_one_letter_code
_entity_poly.pdbx_strand_id
1 'polypeptide(L)'
;MLDRIRKSIIQLAGKEGTFTRLMFDFAVSYKTFWSEKGFQTPRLDKQLLKTYKDFMGGELRVIMCGSAPLSPDTQTFIRSCLNVQVLQGYGLTETAACATIMDFDDYSSGRVGAPVSTCKLRLVNWKEGNYFVTDKPNPRGEVVIGGDCLTLGYFNNSAQTQEAFKIEGGDRWFYTGDIGEMMPDGTLKIIGMFFFSSTRKSKEIEASTHDLQK
;
A
#
# COMPACT_ATOMS: atom_id res chain seq x y z
N MET A 1 -13.55 1.17 -0.88
CA MET A 1 -14.32 1.72 -2.04
C MET A 1 -14.18 0.83 -3.27
N LEU A 2 -12.96 0.51 -3.70
CA LEU A 2 -12.72 -0.33 -4.89
C LEU A 2 -13.40 -1.70 -4.83
N ASP A 3 -13.45 -2.36 -3.68
CA ASP A 3 -14.20 -3.63 -3.56
C ASP A 3 -15.70 -3.47 -3.83
N ARG A 4 -16.28 -2.30 -3.51
CA ARG A 4 -17.68 -2.01 -3.84
C ARG A 4 -17.85 -1.84 -5.35
N ILE A 5 -16.94 -1.10 -5.99
CA ILE A 5 -16.92 -0.94 -7.45
C ILE A 5 -16.79 -2.29 -8.15
N ARG A 6 -15.85 -3.14 -7.70
CA ARG A 6 -15.69 -4.52 -8.18
C ARG A 6 -16.99 -5.31 -8.09
N LYS A 7 -17.66 -5.28 -6.93
CA LYS A 7 -18.97 -5.93 -6.73
C LYS A 7 -20.04 -5.40 -7.69
N SER A 8 -20.13 -4.08 -7.87
CA SER A 8 -21.09 -3.45 -8.79
C SER A 8 -20.85 -3.86 -10.25
N ILE A 9 -19.60 -3.88 -10.71
CA ILE A 9 -19.23 -4.35 -12.06
C ILE A 9 -19.60 -5.82 -12.24
N ILE A 10 -19.29 -6.65 -11.24
CA ILE A 10 -19.62 -8.08 -11.28
C ILE A 10 -21.13 -8.29 -11.38
N GLN A 11 -21.91 -7.54 -10.61
CA GLN A 11 -23.36 -7.59 -10.64
C GLN A 11 -23.92 -7.11 -11.98
N LEU A 12 -23.35 -6.06 -12.59
CA LEU A 12 -23.75 -5.57 -13.91
C LEU A 12 -23.52 -6.64 -14.99
N ALA A 13 -22.33 -7.25 -15.01
CA ALA A 13 -22.00 -8.33 -15.93
C ALA A 13 -22.89 -9.57 -15.74
N GLY A 14 -23.34 -9.84 -14.50
CA GLY A 14 -24.24 -10.96 -14.20
C GLY A 14 -25.69 -10.75 -14.65
N LYS A 15 -26.14 -9.51 -14.86
CA LYS A 15 -27.52 -9.21 -15.30
C LYS A 15 -27.77 -9.55 -16.77
N GLU A 16 -26.73 -9.58 -17.59
CA GLU A 16 -26.82 -9.81 -19.04
C GLU A 16 -26.82 -11.30 -19.43
N GLY A 17 -26.84 -12.21 -18.44
CA GLY A 17 -26.90 -13.65 -18.63
C GLY A 17 -25.57 -14.39 -18.46
N THR A 18 -25.63 -15.73 -18.32
CA THR A 18 -24.48 -16.58 -18.00
C THR A 18 -23.39 -16.55 -19.07
N PHE A 19 -23.77 -16.52 -20.35
CA PHE A 19 -22.81 -16.47 -21.45
C PHE A 19 -22.00 -15.16 -21.46
N THR A 20 -22.68 -14.02 -21.30
CA THR A 20 -22.03 -12.70 -21.23
C THR A 20 -21.10 -12.60 -20.03
N ARG A 21 -21.51 -13.16 -18.88
CA ARG A 21 -20.68 -13.25 -17.69
C ARG A 21 -19.39 -14.05 -17.93
N LEU A 22 -19.49 -15.21 -18.58
CA LEU A 22 -18.34 -16.04 -18.92
C LEU A 22 -17.39 -15.32 -19.88
N MET A 23 -17.93 -14.64 -20.90
CA MET A 23 -17.12 -13.84 -21.83
C MET A 23 -16.42 -12.67 -21.13
N PHE A 24 -17.09 -12.00 -20.19
CA PHE A 24 -16.50 -10.95 -19.36
C PHE A 24 -15.36 -11.49 -18.50
N ASP A 25 -15.59 -12.59 -17.78
CA ASP A 25 -14.60 -13.20 -16.90
C ASP A 25 -13.38 -13.69 -17.72
N PHE A 26 -13.61 -14.26 -18.90
CA PHE A 26 -12.54 -14.63 -19.85
C PHE A 26 -11.75 -13.39 -20.31
N ALA A 27 -12.44 -12.31 -20.72
CA ALA A 27 -11.81 -11.08 -21.18
C ALA A 27 -10.93 -10.44 -20.09
N VAL A 28 -11.44 -10.32 -18.86
CA VAL A 28 -10.68 -9.78 -17.72
C VAL A 28 -9.47 -10.67 -17.43
N SER A 29 -9.63 -11.99 -17.43
CA SER A 29 -8.53 -12.94 -17.18
C SER A 29 -7.46 -12.86 -18.26
N TYR A 30 -7.87 -12.83 -19.54
CA TYR A 30 -6.97 -12.68 -20.68
C TYR A 30 -6.18 -11.37 -20.59
N LYS A 31 -6.85 -10.26 -20.28
CA LYS A 31 -6.19 -8.97 -20.12
C LYS A 31 -5.19 -8.97 -18.97
N THR A 32 -5.59 -9.48 -17.81
CA THR A 32 -4.72 -9.59 -16.64
C THR A 32 -3.44 -10.34 -17.00
N PHE A 33 -3.57 -11.51 -17.64
CA PHE A 33 -2.44 -12.32 -18.06
C PHE A 33 -1.44 -11.55 -18.94
N TRP A 34 -1.91 -10.83 -19.95
CA TRP A 34 -1.04 -10.05 -20.83
C TRP A 34 -0.47 -8.80 -20.15
N SER A 35 -1.25 -8.13 -19.31
CA SER A 35 -0.82 -6.91 -18.60
C SER A 35 0.28 -7.22 -17.58
N GLU A 36 0.19 -8.34 -16.87
CA GLU A 36 1.25 -8.81 -15.96
C GLU A 36 2.57 -9.12 -16.68
N LYS A 37 2.51 -9.39 -17.99
CA LYS A 37 3.67 -9.57 -18.86
C LYS A 37 4.14 -8.27 -19.53
N GLY A 38 3.51 -7.13 -19.21
CA GLY A 38 3.84 -5.82 -19.77
C GLY A 38 3.23 -5.56 -21.15
N PHE A 39 2.28 -6.37 -21.62
CA PHE A 39 1.63 -6.19 -22.90
C PHE A 39 0.24 -5.54 -22.77
N GLN A 40 -0.08 -4.66 -23.70
CA GLN A 40 -1.41 -4.06 -23.82
C GLN A 40 -2.33 -4.93 -24.69
N THR A 41 -3.65 -4.75 -24.55
CA THR A 41 -4.66 -5.49 -25.34
C THR A 41 -5.61 -4.55 -26.10
N PRO A 42 -5.12 -3.76 -27.08
CA PRO A 42 -5.86 -2.61 -27.62
C PRO A 42 -7.22 -2.94 -28.25
N ARG A 43 -7.36 -4.15 -28.83
CA ARG A 43 -8.64 -4.59 -29.42
C ARG A 43 -9.68 -4.88 -28.33
N LEU A 44 -9.25 -5.55 -27.27
CA LEU A 44 -10.11 -5.89 -26.13
C LEU A 44 -10.53 -4.63 -25.37
N ASP A 45 -9.59 -3.71 -25.18
CA ASP A 45 -9.81 -2.42 -24.51
C ASP A 45 -10.89 -1.57 -25.22
N LYS A 46 -10.89 -1.57 -26.56
CA LYS A 46 -11.84 -0.78 -27.36
C LYS A 46 -13.26 -1.35 -27.38
N GLN A 47 -13.41 -2.68 -27.35
CA GLN A 47 -14.70 -3.34 -27.60
C GLN A 47 -15.43 -3.75 -26.34
N LEU A 48 -14.77 -4.49 -25.44
CA LEU A 48 -15.43 -5.12 -24.29
C LEU A 48 -15.33 -4.28 -23.03
N LEU A 49 -14.20 -3.59 -22.84
CA LEU A 49 -13.94 -2.84 -21.61
C LEU A 49 -14.42 -1.40 -21.67
N LYS A 50 -14.70 -0.89 -22.88
CA LYS A 50 -15.26 0.44 -23.08
C LYS A 50 -16.57 0.63 -22.30
N THR A 51 -17.48 -0.35 -22.34
CA THR A 51 -18.77 -0.28 -21.61
C THR A 51 -18.57 -0.08 -20.10
N TYR A 52 -17.60 -0.77 -19.50
CA TYR A 52 -17.31 -0.66 -18.06
C TYR A 52 -16.48 0.58 -17.72
N LYS A 53 -15.64 1.05 -18.65
CA LYS A 53 -14.96 2.33 -18.51
C LYS A 53 -15.95 3.50 -18.58
N ASP A 54 -16.92 3.43 -19.48
CA ASP A 54 -17.98 4.43 -19.66
C ASP A 54 -18.88 4.51 -18.42
N PHE A 55 -19.09 3.38 -17.70
CA PHE A 55 -19.76 3.37 -16.40
C PHE A 55 -19.07 4.28 -15.35
N MET A 56 -17.75 4.47 -15.46
CA MET A 56 -16.95 5.37 -14.62
C MET A 56 -16.73 6.76 -15.25
N GLY A 57 -17.47 7.08 -16.33
CA GLY A 57 -17.38 8.36 -17.04
C GLY A 57 -16.40 8.39 -18.21
N GLY A 58 -15.77 7.27 -18.59
CA GLY A 58 -14.98 7.12 -19.83
C GLY A 58 -13.57 7.75 -19.81
N GLU A 59 -13.37 8.82 -19.03
CA GLU A 59 -12.13 9.60 -18.98
C GLU A 59 -11.21 9.27 -17.81
N LEU A 60 -11.59 8.31 -16.95
CA LEU A 60 -10.73 7.87 -15.85
C LEU A 60 -9.45 7.23 -16.41
N ARG A 61 -8.29 7.69 -15.94
CA ARG A 61 -6.96 7.22 -16.36
C ARG A 61 -6.17 6.57 -15.23
N VAL A 62 -6.28 7.12 -14.02
CA VAL A 62 -5.48 6.74 -12.86
C VAL A 62 -6.38 6.70 -11.63
N ILE A 63 -6.18 5.68 -10.81
CA ILE A 63 -6.73 5.57 -9.47
C ILE A 63 -5.54 5.46 -8.51
N MET A 64 -5.48 6.35 -7.53
CA MET A 64 -4.50 6.28 -6.45
C MET A 64 -5.17 5.79 -5.17
N CYS A 65 -4.55 4.85 -4.49
CA CYS A 65 -5.02 4.26 -3.24
C CYS A 65 -3.95 4.41 -2.16
N GLY A 66 -4.38 4.64 -0.92
CA GLY A 66 -3.52 4.70 0.24
C GLY A 66 -4.31 4.41 1.53
N SER A 67 -3.63 4.55 2.67
CA SER A 67 -4.18 4.41 4.04
C SER A 67 -4.64 3.02 4.47
N ALA A 68 -5.05 2.14 3.57
CA ALA A 68 -5.43 0.76 3.90
C ALA A 68 -4.92 -0.22 2.84
N PRO A 69 -4.59 -1.47 3.23
CA PRO A 69 -4.16 -2.49 2.29
C PRO A 69 -5.24 -2.76 1.23
N LEU A 70 -4.88 -2.62 -0.05
CA LEU A 70 -5.72 -3.05 -1.15
C LEU A 70 -5.42 -4.51 -1.49
N SER A 71 -6.47 -5.33 -1.58
CA SER A 71 -6.35 -6.71 -2.07
C SER A 71 -5.67 -6.73 -3.45
N PRO A 72 -4.64 -7.56 -3.65
CA PRO A 72 -3.99 -7.73 -4.96
C PRO A 72 -4.99 -8.07 -6.06
N ASP A 73 -5.95 -8.95 -5.77
CA ASP A 73 -6.99 -9.36 -6.71
C ASP A 73 -7.90 -8.21 -7.10
N THR A 74 -8.28 -7.36 -6.15
CA THR A 74 -9.11 -6.18 -6.45
C THR A 74 -8.32 -5.15 -7.25
N GLN A 75 -7.03 -4.92 -6.93
CA GLN A 75 -6.17 -4.03 -7.70
C GLN A 75 -6.07 -4.49 -9.16
N THR A 76 -5.72 -5.75 -9.38
CA THR A 76 -5.58 -6.35 -10.72
C THR A 76 -6.91 -6.36 -11.47
N PHE A 77 -8.01 -6.73 -10.81
CA PHE A 77 -9.34 -6.73 -11.43
C PHE A 77 -9.75 -5.35 -11.92
N ILE A 78 -9.61 -4.32 -11.07
CA ILE A 78 -10.01 -2.95 -11.42
C ILE A 78 -9.13 -2.39 -12.54
N ARG A 79 -7.81 -2.62 -12.46
CA ARG A 79 -6.85 -2.23 -13.50
C ARG A 79 -7.23 -2.82 -14.86
N SER A 80 -7.46 -4.13 -14.90
CA SER A 80 -7.83 -4.84 -16.12
C SER A 80 -9.20 -4.38 -16.63
N CYS A 81 -10.22 -4.39 -15.78
CA CYS A 81 -11.60 -4.11 -16.19
C CYS A 81 -11.82 -2.67 -16.66
N LEU A 82 -11.30 -1.68 -15.94
CA LEU A 82 -11.50 -0.27 -16.29
C LEU A 82 -10.44 0.27 -17.27
N ASN A 83 -9.39 -0.51 -17.54
CA ASN A 83 -8.24 -0.07 -18.32
C ASN A 83 -7.59 1.22 -17.76
N VAL A 84 -7.35 1.24 -16.45
CA VAL A 84 -6.78 2.38 -15.72
C VAL A 84 -5.60 1.91 -14.88
N GLN A 85 -4.62 2.79 -14.67
CA GLN A 85 -3.57 2.48 -13.71
C GLN A 85 -4.09 2.58 -12.28
N VAL A 86 -3.77 1.59 -11.46
CA VAL A 86 -4.13 1.55 -10.04
C VAL A 86 -2.84 1.54 -9.23
N LEU A 87 -2.50 2.72 -8.69
CA LEU A 87 -1.28 2.95 -7.93
C LEU A 87 -1.60 2.89 -6.44
N GLN A 88 -0.78 2.14 -5.70
CA GLN A 88 -0.81 2.18 -4.24
C GLN A 88 0.33 3.05 -3.74
N GLY A 89 0.05 3.85 -2.72
CA GLY A 89 1.04 4.57 -1.94
C GLY A 89 0.90 4.22 -0.47
N TYR A 90 2.02 4.33 0.24
CA TYR A 90 2.07 4.19 1.69
C TYR A 90 2.69 5.45 2.30
N GLY A 91 2.16 5.81 3.46
CA GLY A 91 2.57 6.97 4.22
C GLY A 91 1.67 7.11 5.43
N LEU A 92 2.15 7.88 6.39
CA LEU A 92 1.50 8.20 7.64
C LEU A 92 1.36 9.71 7.77
N THR A 93 0.62 10.17 8.78
CA THR A 93 0.47 11.61 9.05
C THR A 93 1.84 12.23 9.34
N GLU A 94 2.68 11.49 10.05
CA GLU A 94 4.05 11.81 10.44
C GLU A 94 5.03 11.89 9.26
N THR A 95 4.63 11.39 8.09
CA THR A 95 5.44 11.40 6.86
C THR A 95 4.82 12.26 5.76
N ALA A 96 4.01 13.26 6.13
CA ALA A 96 3.33 14.15 5.19
C ALA A 96 2.52 13.40 4.12
N ALA A 97 1.73 12.40 4.55
CA ALA A 97 0.79 11.59 3.78
C ALA A 97 1.37 10.51 2.85
N CYS A 98 2.53 10.71 2.21
CA CYS A 98 3.08 9.73 1.27
C CYS A 98 4.60 9.64 1.37
N ALA A 99 5.09 8.45 1.74
CA ALA A 99 6.51 8.12 1.79
C ALA A 99 6.93 7.19 0.65
N THR A 100 6.04 6.35 0.16
CA THR A 100 6.27 5.48 -1.00
C THR A 100 5.09 5.51 -1.96
N ILE A 101 5.36 5.32 -3.25
CA ILE A 101 4.34 5.22 -4.28
C ILE A 101 4.78 4.25 -5.39
N MET A 102 3.81 3.49 -5.93
CA MET A 102 4.04 2.68 -7.12
C MET A 102 4.33 3.54 -8.35
N ASP A 103 5.25 3.06 -9.18
CA ASP A 103 5.50 3.66 -10.49
C ASP A 103 4.31 3.45 -11.43
N PHE A 104 4.15 4.33 -12.42
CA PHE A 104 3.07 4.25 -13.40
C PHE A 104 3.13 2.98 -14.25
N ASP A 105 4.35 2.48 -14.50
CA ASP A 105 4.60 1.28 -15.30
C ASP A 105 4.79 0.02 -14.42
N ASP A 106 4.53 0.11 -13.11
CA ASP A 106 4.54 -1.02 -12.20
C ASP A 106 3.18 -1.76 -12.21
N TYR A 107 3.15 -2.90 -12.91
CA TYR A 107 1.98 -3.77 -13.00
C TYR A 107 1.88 -4.78 -11.84
N SER A 108 2.81 -4.77 -10.89
CA SER A 108 2.72 -5.62 -9.71
C SER A 108 1.46 -5.29 -8.88
N SER A 109 1.13 -6.18 -7.94
CA SER A 109 -0.03 -6.00 -7.07
C SER A 109 0.34 -6.29 -5.62
N GLY A 110 -0.36 -5.62 -4.69
CA GLY A 110 -0.10 -5.75 -3.26
C GLY A 110 1.21 -5.11 -2.77
N ARG A 111 1.84 -4.25 -3.58
CA ARG A 111 3.01 -3.45 -3.20
C ARG A 111 2.63 -1.99 -3.04
N VAL A 112 3.46 -1.21 -2.37
CA VAL A 112 3.28 0.24 -2.16
C VAL A 112 4.38 1.06 -2.83
N GLY A 113 5.17 0.41 -3.68
CA GLY A 113 6.16 1.03 -4.55
C GLY A 113 7.45 1.47 -3.84
N ALA A 114 8.20 2.34 -4.50
CA ALA A 114 9.50 2.81 -4.03
C ALA A 114 9.34 4.12 -3.22
N PRO A 115 10.35 4.48 -2.40
CA PRO A 115 10.36 5.77 -1.70
C PRO A 115 10.24 6.95 -2.66
N VAL A 116 9.42 7.94 -2.30
CA VAL A 116 9.30 9.19 -3.07
C VAL A 116 10.58 10.01 -2.96
N SER A 117 10.79 10.92 -3.91
CA SER A 117 11.91 11.87 -3.87
C SER A 117 11.96 12.58 -2.53
N THR A 118 13.13 12.66 -1.91
CA THR A 118 13.42 13.20 -0.55
C THR A 118 13.13 12.28 0.64
N CYS A 119 12.38 11.17 0.48
CA CYS A 119 12.21 10.19 1.55
C CYS A 119 13.33 9.14 1.51
N LYS A 120 13.82 8.79 2.69
CA LYS A 120 14.71 7.64 2.93
C LYS A 120 13.88 6.52 3.54
N LEU A 121 14.20 5.28 3.19
CA LEU A 121 13.54 4.11 3.74
C LEU A 121 14.56 3.05 4.13
N ARG A 122 14.38 2.46 5.31
CA ARG A 122 15.13 1.28 5.75
C ARG A 122 14.23 0.32 6.52
N LEU A 123 14.65 -0.94 6.58
CA LEU A 123 14.04 -1.94 7.44
C LEU A 123 14.90 -2.12 8.70
N VAL A 124 14.23 -2.29 9.85
CA VAL A 124 14.87 -2.61 11.13
C VAL A 124 14.33 -3.94 11.65
N ASN A 125 15.20 -4.79 12.20
CA ASN A 125 14.79 -6.07 12.77
C ASN A 125 13.74 -5.88 13.87
N TRP A 126 12.70 -6.71 13.85
CA TRP A 126 11.74 -6.82 14.94
C TRP A 126 11.76 -8.24 15.49
N LYS A 127 12.52 -8.44 16.58
CA LYS A 127 12.82 -9.77 17.12
C LYS A 127 11.58 -10.43 17.71
N GLU A 128 10.73 -9.65 18.38
CA GLU A 128 9.52 -10.14 19.05
C GLU A 128 8.49 -10.69 18.05
N GLY A 129 8.42 -10.09 16.86
CA GLY A 129 7.58 -10.57 15.76
C GLY A 129 8.25 -11.57 14.83
N ASN A 130 9.52 -11.95 15.09
CA ASN A 130 10.30 -12.85 14.23
C ASN A 130 10.45 -12.34 12.78
N TYR A 131 10.71 -11.03 12.62
CA TYR A 131 11.00 -10.38 11.34
C TYR A 131 12.42 -9.86 11.29
N PHE A 132 13.19 -10.30 10.29
CA PHE A 132 14.59 -9.93 10.17
C PHE A 132 14.94 -9.43 8.76
N VAL A 133 15.83 -8.43 8.70
CA VAL A 133 16.37 -7.90 7.43
C VAL A 133 17.20 -8.93 6.68
N THR A 134 17.53 -10.05 7.32
CA THR A 134 18.23 -11.19 6.74
C THR A 134 17.28 -12.27 6.20
N ASP A 135 15.97 -12.10 6.38
CA ASP A 135 14.97 -13.08 5.93
C ASP A 135 15.05 -13.33 4.41
N LYS A 136 14.62 -14.54 4.02
CA LYS A 136 14.57 -15.01 2.64
C LYS A 136 13.13 -15.40 2.28
N PRO A 137 12.69 -15.20 1.03
CA PRO A 137 13.47 -14.68 -0.11
C PRO A 137 13.78 -13.17 -0.01
N ASN A 138 12.99 -12.44 0.77
CA ASN A 138 13.05 -10.98 0.86
C ASN A 138 13.28 -10.53 2.33
N PRO A 139 14.08 -9.48 2.56
CA PRO A 139 14.23 -8.84 3.86
C PRO A 139 12.89 -8.36 4.44
N ARG A 140 12.68 -8.57 5.75
CA ARG A 140 11.49 -8.08 6.46
C ARG A 140 11.86 -7.32 7.72
N GLY A 141 11.02 -6.41 8.16
CA GLY A 141 11.26 -5.67 9.40
C GLY A 141 10.33 -4.49 9.58
N GLU A 142 10.52 -3.76 10.67
CA GLU A 142 9.86 -2.48 10.88
C GLU A 142 10.31 -1.50 9.80
N VAL A 143 9.34 -0.83 9.17
CA VAL A 143 9.59 0.24 8.21
C VAL A 143 10.00 1.49 8.97
N VAL A 144 11.17 2.02 8.66
CA VAL A 144 11.67 3.26 9.26
C VAL A 144 11.92 4.27 8.14
N ILE A 145 11.32 5.45 8.29
CA ILE A 145 11.29 6.48 7.25
C ILE A 145 12.12 7.67 7.70
N GLY A 146 12.94 8.20 6.80
CA GLY A 146 13.77 9.39 7.04
C GLY A 146 13.59 10.42 5.91
N GLY A 147 14.29 11.54 6.05
CA GLY A 147 14.30 12.61 5.04
C GLY A 147 13.31 13.73 5.32
N ASP A 148 13.11 14.59 4.31
CA ASP A 148 12.40 15.87 4.48
C ASP A 148 10.88 15.72 4.59
N CYS A 149 10.36 14.52 4.33
CA CYS A 149 8.94 14.19 4.45
C CYS A 149 8.47 14.05 5.92
N LEU A 150 9.38 14.08 6.90
CA LEU A 150 9.03 13.92 8.32
C LEU A 150 8.44 15.20 8.93
N THR A 151 7.35 15.05 9.68
CA THR A 151 6.81 16.15 10.50
C THR A 151 7.74 16.50 11.66
N LEU A 152 7.54 17.67 12.27
CA LEU A 152 8.33 18.10 13.44
C LEU A 152 8.16 17.19 14.67
N GLY A 153 7.10 16.39 14.73
CA GLY A 153 6.78 15.52 15.85
C GLY A 153 5.32 15.69 16.29
N TYR A 154 5.03 15.19 17.49
CA TYR A 154 3.71 15.27 18.09
C TYR A 154 3.53 16.58 18.86
N PHE A 155 2.41 17.25 18.63
CA PHE A 155 2.10 18.54 19.26
C PHE A 155 2.03 18.41 20.79
N ASN A 156 2.79 19.25 21.51
CA ASN A 156 2.91 19.24 22.97
C ASN A 156 3.27 17.87 23.60
N ASN A 157 3.89 16.96 22.84
CA ASN A 157 4.30 15.65 23.35
C ASN A 157 5.75 15.33 22.93
N SER A 158 6.70 15.96 23.63
CA SER A 158 8.13 15.77 23.38
C SER A 158 8.58 14.35 23.68
N ALA A 159 8.01 13.69 24.69
CA ALA A 159 8.37 12.33 25.08
C ALA A 159 8.06 11.34 23.95
N GLN A 160 6.83 11.35 23.44
CA GLN A 160 6.43 10.48 22.32
C GLN A 160 7.18 10.86 21.03
N THR A 161 7.48 12.15 20.84
CA THR A 161 8.28 12.61 19.70
C THR A 161 9.68 12.02 19.73
N GLN A 162 10.36 12.00 20.89
CA GLN A 162 11.69 11.42 21.02
C GLN A 162 11.68 9.89 20.93
N GLU A 163 10.58 9.24 21.33
CA GLU A 163 10.44 7.80 21.17
C GLU A 163 10.28 7.39 19.70
N ALA A 164 9.42 8.11 18.96
CA ALA A 164 9.08 7.78 17.58
C ALA A 164 10.08 8.34 16.56
N PHE A 165 10.68 9.51 16.84
CA PHE A 165 11.66 10.17 15.97
C PHE A 165 13.04 10.17 16.61
N LYS A 166 13.99 9.49 15.96
CA LYS A 166 15.36 9.33 16.47
C LYS A 166 16.37 9.92 15.51
N ILE A 167 17.48 10.43 16.04
CA ILE A 167 18.61 10.91 15.25
C ILE A 167 19.69 9.84 15.27
N GLU A 168 20.00 9.27 14.11
CA GLU A 168 21.00 8.22 13.94
C GLU A 168 21.90 8.53 12.74
N GLY A 169 23.22 8.56 12.96
CA GLY A 169 24.18 8.84 11.89
C GLY A 169 24.04 10.24 11.29
N GLY A 170 23.47 11.21 12.03
CA GLY A 170 23.19 12.57 11.54
C GLY A 170 21.85 12.73 10.82
N ASP A 171 21.13 11.64 10.56
CA ASP A 171 19.81 11.64 9.93
C ASP A 171 18.69 11.47 10.97
N ARG A 172 17.54 12.09 10.73
CA ARG A 172 16.32 11.91 11.52
C ARG A 172 15.46 10.81 10.92
N TRP A 173 15.00 9.89 11.76
CA TRP A 173 14.27 8.68 11.39
C TRP A 173 13.01 8.54 12.22
N PHE A 174 11.90 8.23 11.56
CA PHE A 174 10.60 7.93 12.16
C PHE A 174 10.34 6.42 12.14
N TYR A 175 10.08 5.88 13.33
CA TYR A 175 9.75 4.48 13.58
C TYR A 175 8.23 4.29 13.45
N THR A 176 7.81 3.72 12.32
CA THR A 176 6.40 3.68 11.92
C THR A 176 5.56 2.70 12.74
N GLY A 177 6.19 1.65 13.30
CA GLY A 177 5.46 0.51 13.87
C GLY A 177 4.80 -0.41 12.84
N ASP A 178 5.00 -0.17 11.53
CA ASP A 178 4.51 -1.00 10.44
C ASP A 178 5.59 -1.98 9.96
N ILE A 179 5.16 -3.17 9.52
CA ILE A 179 6.06 -4.22 9.02
C ILE A 179 6.06 -4.23 7.50
N GLY A 180 7.26 -4.12 6.94
CA GLY A 180 7.51 -4.16 5.51
C GLY A 180 8.32 -5.39 5.09
N GLU A 181 8.11 -5.77 3.84
CA GLU A 181 8.93 -6.70 3.06
C GLU A 181 9.53 -5.92 1.89
N MET A 182 10.87 -5.94 1.75
CA MET A 182 11.57 -5.25 0.67
C MET A 182 11.73 -6.19 -0.53
N MET A 183 11.20 -5.79 -1.68
CA MET A 183 11.28 -6.57 -2.91
C MET A 183 12.65 -6.41 -3.59
N PRO A 184 13.07 -7.36 -4.44
CA PRO A 184 14.37 -7.30 -5.11
C PRO A 184 14.59 -6.08 -6.01
N ASP A 185 13.52 -5.45 -6.47
CA ASP A 185 13.53 -4.23 -7.29
C ASP A 185 13.53 -2.94 -6.47
N GLY A 186 13.63 -3.03 -5.13
CA GLY A 186 13.63 -1.88 -4.22
C GLY A 186 12.23 -1.33 -3.90
N THR A 187 11.17 -2.00 -4.35
CA THR A 187 9.79 -1.65 -3.95
C THR A 187 9.44 -2.25 -2.59
N LEU A 188 8.57 -1.56 -1.86
CA LEU A 188 8.10 -1.99 -0.54
C LEU A 188 6.75 -2.69 -0.65
N LYS A 189 6.55 -3.70 0.20
CA LYS A 189 5.24 -4.30 0.49
C LYS A 189 4.97 -4.21 1.98
N ILE A 190 3.81 -3.68 2.37
CA ILE A 190 3.36 -3.70 3.77
C ILE A 190 2.72 -5.04 4.06
N ILE A 191 3.19 -5.73 5.10
CA ILE A 191 2.75 -7.09 5.47
C ILE A 191 2.09 -7.16 6.85
N GLY A 192 2.08 -6.06 7.59
CA GLY A 192 1.41 -5.97 8.87
C GLY A 192 1.81 -4.72 9.64
N MET A 193 1.43 -4.70 10.90
CA MET A 193 1.85 -3.71 11.90
C MET A 193 2.15 -4.46 13.19
N PHE A 194 2.83 -3.83 14.14
CA PHE A 194 2.96 -4.40 15.47
C PHE A 194 1.58 -4.69 16.05
N PHE A 195 1.19 -5.98 16.13
CA PHE A 195 -0.06 -6.37 16.75
C PHE A 195 0.05 -6.14 18.27
N PHE A 196 -1.04 -5.65 18.85
CA PHE A 196 -1.20 -5.22 20.24
C PHE A 196 -0.87 -6.33 21.26
N SER A 197 0.41 -6.54 21.53
CA SER A 197 0.90 -7.25 22.72
C SER A 197 1.59 -6.25 23.62
N SER A 198 0.77 -5.53 24.40
CA SER A 198 1.09 -5.06 25.76
C SER A 198 2.49 -4.44 26.04
N THR A 199 3.12 -3.76 25.09
CA THR A 199 4.49 -3.20 25.29
C THR A 199 4.61 -1.69 25.03
N ARG A 200 3.81 -1.11 24.12
CA ARG A 200 3.76 0.37 23.98
C ARG A 200 2.70 1.02 24.85
N LYS A 201 1.49 0.46 24.91
CA LYS A 201 0.44 0.97 25.81
C LYS A 201 0.71 0.70 27.29
N SER A 202 1.40 -0.39 27.63
CA SER A 202 1.83 -0.63 29.02
C SER A 202 2.86 0.40 29.48
N LYS A 203 3.76 0.85 28.58
CA LYS A 203 4.63 2.00 28.84
C LYS A 203 3.87 3.32 28.96
N GLU A 204 2.83 3.55 28.15
CA GLU A 204 1.95 4.72 28.30
C GLU A 204 1.14 4.69 29.62
N ILE A 205 0.73 3.51 30.07
CA ILE A 205 -0.01 3.31 31.33
C ILE A 205 0.94 3.41 32.55
N GLU A 206 2.15 2.86 32.49
CA GLU A 206 3.18 3.00 33.54
C GLU A 206 3.72 4.44 33.65
N ALA A 207 3.89 5.15 32.53
CA ALA A 207 4.27 6.56 32.55
C ALA A 207 3.16 7.44 33.18
N SER A 208 1.89 7.14 32.88
CA SER A 208 0.74 7.88 33.46
C SER A 208 0.52 7.59 34.95
N THR A 209 0.86 6.39 35.45
CA THR A 209 0.74 6.07 36.88
C THR A 209 1.89 6.61 37.73
N HIS A 210 3.08 6.84 37.15
CA HIS A 210 4.20 7.49 37.84
C HIS A 210 4.05 9.01 37.99
N ASP A 211 3.36 9.69 37.07
CA ASP A 211 3.07 11.13 37.18
C ASP A 211 1.88 11.45 38.11
N LEU A 212 1.09 10.45 38.52
CA LEU A 212 0.00 10.59 39.49
C LEU A 212 0.42 10.29 40.94
N GLN A 213 1.67 9.88 41.17
CA GLN A 213 2.22 9.59 42.50
C GLN A 213 3.34 10.55 42.95
N LYS A 214 3.47 11.71 42.30
CA LYS A 214 4.25 12.86 42.78
C LYS A 214 3.35 14.05 43.03
#